data_AF-A0A7C8HT47-F1
#
_entry.id   AF-A0A7C8HT47-F1
#
_cell.length_a   1.000
_cell.length_b   1.000
_cell.length_c   1.000
_cell.angle_alpha   90.00
_cell.angle_beta   90.00
_cell.angle_gamma   90.00
#
_symmetry.space_group_name_H-M   'P 1'
#
loop_
_entity.id
_entity.type
_entity.pdbx_description
1 polymer ?
#
loop_
_entity_poly.entity_id
_entity_poly.type
_entity_poly.pdbx_seq_one_letter_code
_entity_poly.pdbx_strand_id
1 'polypeptide(L)'
;MTKMSQSAAARVEDLLREQLSELGIEVAKLEPHVVAENMKCDVFSDESMIYYWKGEPILRVEPESSEDGTTSWRMYTKDDLPAQ
;
A
#
# COMPACT_ATOMS: atom_id res chain seq x y z
N MET A 1 -10.54 15.05 6.83
CA MET A 1 -9.26 14.48 6.37
C MET A 1 -8.54 13.96 7.59
N THR A 2 -8.80 12.70 7.92
CA THR A 2 -8.05 12.04 8.97
C THR A 2 -6.70 11.69 8.36
N LYS A 3 -5.64 12.37 8.81
CA LYS A 3 -4.31 12.09 8.28
C LYS A 3 -3.86 10.72 8.81
N MET A 4 -3.43 9.84 7.90
CA MET A 4 -2.74 8.61 8.27
C MET A 4 -1.61 8.94 9.27
N SER A 5 -1.51 8.15 10.35
CA SER A 5 -0.44 8.33 11.32
C SER A 5 0.91 8.01 10.71
N GLN A 6 1.99 8.61 11.22
CA GLN A 6 3.35 8.27 10.78
C GLN A 6 3.66 6.77 10.94
N SER A 7 3.11 6.12 11.97
CA SER A 7 3.27 4.68 12.19
C SER A 7 2.59 3.84 11.11
N ALA A 8 1.39 4.24 10.66
CA ALA A 8 0.70 3.55 9.58
C ALA A 8 1.41 3.76 8.24
N ALA A 9 1.91 4.97 7.96
CA ALA A 9 2.69 5.25 6.76
C ALA A 9 3.96 4.39 6.69
N ALA A 10 4.72 4.28 7.79
CA ALA A 10 5.89 3.41 7.86
C ALA A 10 5.53 1.94 7.61
N ARG A 11 4.42 1.46 8.18
CA ARG A 11 3.97 0.08 7.96
C ARG A 11 3.56 -0.18 6.50
N VAL A 12 2.96 0.80 5.82
CA VAL A 12 2.66 0.72 4.38
C VAL A 12 3.96 0.58 3.58
N GLU A 13 4.99 1.36 3.88
CA GLU A 13 6.29 1.24 3.20
C GLU A 13 6.94 -0.14 3.41
N ASP A 14 6.89 -0.68 4.63
CA ASP A 14 7.42 -2.02 4.93
C ASP A 14 6.68 -3.09 4.12
N LEU A 15 5.35 -3.05 4.09
CA LEU A 15 4.55 -3.99 3.32
C LEU A 15 4.82 -3.89 1.83
N LEU A 16 4.97 -2.68 1.28
CA LEU A 16 5.32 -2.53 -0.14
C LEU A 16 6.66 -3.20 -0.46
N ARG A 17 7.65 -3.09 0.43
CA ARG A 17 8.95 -3.77 0.25
C ARG A 17 8.80 -5.29 0.35
N GLU A 18 8.02 -5.78 1.31
CA GLU A 18 7.72 -7.22 1.46
C GLU A 18 7.07 -7.77 0.17
N GLN A 19 6.04 -7.11 -0.32
CA GLN A 19 5.30 -7.51 -1.53
C GLN A 19 6.16 -7.48 -2.80
N LEU A 20 7.02 -6.46 -2.95
CA LEU A 20 7.97 -6.42 -4.06
C LEU A 20 9.02 -7.54 -3.95
N SER A 21 9.48 -7.84 -2.74
CA SER A 21 10.41 -8.95 -2.50
C SER A 21 9.79 -10.31 -2.86
N GLU A 22 8.51 -10.53 -2.56
CA GLU A 22 7.78 -11.75 -2.93
C GLU A 22 7.66 -11.93 -4.44
N LEU A 23 7.60 -10.82 -5.18
CA LEU A 23 7.66 -10.80 -6.65
C LEU A 23 9.09 -10.95 -7.20
N GLY A 24 10.10 -11.14 -6.34
CA GLY A 24 11.51 -11.24 -6.72
C GLY A 24 12.17 -9.90 -7.06
N ILE A 25 11.58 -8.78 -6.63
CA ILE A 25 12.06 -7.43 -6.92
C ILE A 25 12.79 -6.87 -5.71
N GLU A 26 14.07 -6.60 -5.89
CA GLU A 26 14.89 -5.97 -4.86
C GLU A 26 14.94 -4.46 -5.06
N VAL A 27 14.04 -3.72 -4.37
CA VAL A 27 13.89 -2.26 -4.51
C VAL A 27 15.20 -1.51 -4.27
N ALA A 28 16.05 -1.99 -3.36
CA ALA A 28 17.35 -1.39 -3.05
C ALA A 28 18.34 -1.42 -4.24
N LYS A 29 18.11 -2.28 -5.23
CA LYS A 29 18.90 -2.39 -6.46
C LYS A 29 18.29 -1.61 -7.63
N LEU A 30 17.11 -1.03 -7.46
CA LEU A 30 16.45 -0.24 -8.49
C LEU A 30 16.84 1.22 -8.37
N GLU A 31 17.06 1.86 -9.51
CA GLU A 31 17.18 3.31 -9.56
C GLU A 31 15.85 3.97 -9.19
N PRO A 32 15.86 5.16 -8.53
CA PRO A 32 14.62 5.82 -8.08
C PRO A 32 13.60 6.06 -9.19
N HIS A 33 14.06 6.39 -10.41
CA HIS A 33 13.18 6.61 -11.56
C HIS A 33 12.44 5.32 -11.97
N VAL A 34 13.09 4.16 -11.86
CA VAL A 34 12.47 2.86 -12.18
C VAL A 34 11.35 2.57 -11.18
N VAL A 35 11.56 2.86 -9.89
CA VAL A 35 10.51 2.70 -8.89
C VAL A 35 9.34 3.63 -9.21
N ALA A 36 9.61 4.91 -9.51
CA ALA A 36 8.58 5.90 -9.82
C ALA A 36 7.77 5.58 -11.09
N GLU A 37 8.40 5.02 -12.12
CA GLU A 37 7.72 4.64 -13.37
C GLU A 37 6.81 3.41 -13.22
N ASN A 38 7.17 2.50 -12.32
CA ASN A 38 6.47 1.22 -12.16
C ASN A 38 5.51 1.19 -10.97
N MET A 39 5.65 2.12 -10.02
CA MET A 39 4.77 2.25 -8.85
C MET A 39 3.63 3.23 -9.14
N LYS A 40 2.39 2.80 -8.91
CA LYS A 40 1.20 3.65 -8.98
C LYS A 40 0.40 3.52 -7.69
N CYS A 41 -0.13 4.62 -7.18
CA CYS A 41 -1.08 4.63 -6.07
C CYS A 41 -2.37 5.29 -6.51
N ASP A 42 -3.47 4.53 -6.47
CA ASP A 42 -4.81 5.07 -6.65
C ASP A 42 -5.41 5.40 -5.29
N VAL A 43 -5.88 6.64 -5.11
CA VAL A 43 -6.49 7.14 -3.88
C VAL A 43 -7.96 7.40 -4.14
N PHE A 44 -8.83 6.82 -3.32
CA PHE A 44 -10.27 6.89 -3.46
C PHE A 44 -10.88 7.96 -2.54
N SER A 45 -12.16 8.28 -2.77
CA SER A 45 -12.87 9.32 -2.02
C SER A 45 -13.11 8.97 -0.54
N ASP A 46 -13.05 7.69 -0.21
CA ASP A 46 -13.17 7.16 1.16
C ASP A 46 -11.82 7.08 1.89
N GLU A 47 -10.78 7.73 1.36
CA GLU A 47 -9.39 7.70 1.86
C GLU A 47 -8.70 6.32 1.73
N SER A 48 -9.33 5.34 1.08
CA SER A 48 -8.67 4.08 0.73
C SER A 48 -7.63 4.28 -0.38
N MET A 49 -6.63 3.41 -0.40
CA MET A 49 -5.51 3.45 -1.33
C MET A 49 -5.23 2.06 -1.89
N ILE A 50 -4.92 1.96 -3.17
CA ILE A 50 -4.40 0.74 -3.79
C ILE A 50 -3.07 1.06 -4.47
N TYR A 51 -2.05 0.33 -4.09
CA TYR A 51 -0.72 0.38 -4.68
C TYR A 51 -0.58 -0.73 -5.71
N TYR A 52 -0.03 -0.34 -6.86
CA TYR A 52 0.22 -1.21 -8.00
C TYR A 52 1.70 -1.18 -8.35
N TRP A 53 2.23 -2.34 -8.70
CA TRP A 53 3.53 -2.48 -9.32
C TRP A 53 3.37 -3.02 -10.73
N LYS A 54 3.83 -2.27 -11.74
CA LYS A 54 3.70 -2.65 -13.17
C LYS A 54 2.28 -2.99 -13.60
N GLY A 55 1.29 -2.34 -12.98
CA GLY A 55 -0.14 -2.57 -13.23
C GLY A 55 -0.77 -3.68 -12.38
N GLU A 56 0.02 -4.48 -11.66
CA GLU A 56 -0.48 -5.51 -10.75
C GLU A 56 -0.72 -4.92 -9.36
N PRO A 57 -1.92 -5.11 -8.76
CA PRO A 57 -2.17 -4.64 -7.40
C PRO A 57 -1.36 -5.46 -6.40
N ILE A 58 -0.64 -4.78 -5.52
CA ILE A 58 0.25 -5.41 -4.52
C ILE A 58 -0.13 -5.11 -3.08
N LEU A 59 -0.82 -3.99 -2.83
CA LEU A 59 -1.22 -3.61 -1.48
C LEU A 59 -2.46 -2.72 -1.53
N ARG A 60 -3.50 -3.07 -0.76
CA ARG A 60 -4.65 -2.20 -0.50
C ARG A 60 -4.65 -1.76 0.95
N VAL A 61 -4.96 -0.49 1.17
CA VAL A 61 -4.98 0.14 2.49
C VAL A 61 -6.32 0.84 2.66
N GLU A 62 -7.07 0.47 3.69
CA GLU A 62 -8.41 0.99 3.94
C GLU A 62 -8.49 1.60 5.34
N PRO A 63 -9.09 2.78 5.49
CA PRO A 63 -9.39 3.31 6.80
C PRO A 63 -10.52 2.49 7.44
N GLU A 64 -10.33 2.07 8.68
CA GLU A 64 -11.35 1.44 9.50
C GLU A 64 -11.71 2.40 10.64
N SER A 65 -12.97 2.80 10.68
CA SER A 65 -13.48 3.67 11.73
C SER A 65 -13.91 2.81 12.91
N SER A 66 -13.28 3.01 14.06
CA SER A 66 -13.67 2.36 15.31
C SER A 66 -14.74 3.18 16.04
N GLU A 67 -15.59 2.52 16.84
CA GLU A 67 -16.70 3.15 17.58
C GLU A 67 -16.24 4.23 18.58
N ASP A 68 -14.97 4.18 18.99
CA ASP A 68 -14.31 5.15 19.88
C ASP A 68 -13.82 6.42 19.16
N GLY A 69 -14.02 6.52 17.84
CA GLY A 69 -13.53 7.62 17.02
C GLY A 69 -12.08 7.49 16.58
N THR A 70 -11.41 6.36 16.87
CA THR A 70 -10.07 6.07 16.38
C THR A 70 -10.14 5.55 14.94
N THR A 71 -9.30 6.09 14.06
CA THR A 71 -9.12 5.55 12.70
C THR A 71 -7.93 4.58 12.69
N SER A 72 -8.22 3.29 12.56
CA SER A 72 -7.23 2.27 12.21
C SER A 72 -7.09 2.15 10.69
N TRP A 73 -6.05 1.47 10.23
CA TRP A 73 -5.82 1.22 8.81
C TRP A 73 -5.67 -0.28 8.59
N ARG A 74 -6.59 -0.88 7.84
CA ARG A 74 -6.49 -2.28 7.44
C ARG A 74 -5.69 -2.37 6.15
N MET A 75 -4.80 -3.35 6.08
CA MET A 75 -3.86 -3.53 4.98
C MET A 75 -4.03 -4.94 4.43
N TYR A 76 -4.16 -5.06 3.11
CA TYR A 76 -4.37 -6.31 2.40
C TYR A 76 -3.25 -6.47 1.38
N THR A 77 -2.41 -7.49 1.57
CA THR A 77 -1.35 -7.83 0.61
C THR A 77 -1.94 -8.53 -0.60
N LYS A 78 -1.11 -8.78 -1.63
CA LYS A 78 -1.52 -9.45 -2.86
C LYS A 78 -2.31 -10.75 -2.61
N ASP A 79 -1.94 -11.52 -1.59
CA ASP A 79 -2.58 -12.79 -1.25
C ASP A 79 -3.98 -12.62 -0.63
N ASP A 80 -4.23 -11.46 -0.01
CA ASP A 80 -5.51 -11.12 0.62
C ASP A 80 -6.45 -10.35 -0.32
N LEU A 81 -5.96 -9.92 -1.48
CA LEU A 81 -6.79 -9.21 -2.46
C LEU A 81 -7.76 -10.20 -3.11
N PRO A 82 -9.06 -9.90 -3.17
CA PRO A 82 -10.00 -10.74 -3.90
C PRO A 82 -9.55 -10.84 -5.36
N ALA A 83 -9.58 -12.04 -5.92
CA ALA A 83 -9.35 -12.26 -7.35
C ALA A 83 -10.33 -11.36 -8.12
N GLN A 84 -9.79 -10.39 -8.87
CA GLN A 84 -10.58 -9.47 -9.69
C GLN A 84 -11.17 -10.17 -10.90
#